data_AF-A0A2A6CSU1-F1
#
_entry.id   AF-A0A2A6CSU1-F1
#
_cell.length_a   1.000
_cell.length_b   1.000
_cell.length_c   1.000
_cell.angle_alpha   90.00
_cell.angle_beta   90.00
_cell.angle_gamma   90.00
#
_symmetry.space_group_name_H-M   'P 1'
#
loop_
_entity.id
_entity.type
_entity.pdbx_description
1 polymer ?
#
loop_
_entity_poly.entity_id
_entity_poly.type
_entity_poly.pdbx_seq_one_letter_code
_entity_poly.pdbx_strand_id
1 'polypeptide(L)'
;MAGLLFQLQSGIHKKTIHVEHEETISLRDLRQHAYVFLAETYGNEFSSSLHDNVLLYRHDLRSINILQLVSTSADVQDGSLIEIIIGC
;
A
#
# COMPACT_ATOMS: atom_id res chain seq x y z
N MET A 1 7.65 -6.58 -21.60
CA MET A 1 6.68 -5.70 -20.90
C MET A 1 6.76 -6.12 -19.45
N ALA A 2 7.37 -5.28 -18.61
CA ALA A 2 7.60 -5.61 -17.20
C ALA A 2 6.34 -5.19 -16.41
N GLY A 3 5.79 -6.09 -15.61
CA GLY A 3 4.72 -5.74 -14.66
C GLY A 3 5.28 -4.93 -13.49
N LEU A 4 4.40 -4.31 -12.72
CA LEU A 4 4.75 -3.57 -11.50
C LEU A 4 4.77 -4.53 -10.30
N LEU A 5 5.91 -4.63 -9.61
CA LEU A 5 6.07 -5.39 -8.38
C LEU A 5 6.31 -4.43 -7.20
N PHE A 6 5.49 -4.48 -6.15
CA PHE A 6 5.68 -3.67 -4.96
C PHE A 6 5.27 -4.43 -3.69
N GLN A 7 5.52 -3.84 -2.52
CA GLN A 7 5.19 -4.44 -1.24
C GLN A 7 4.25 -3.54 -0.44
N LEU A 8 3.30 -4.16 0.25
CA LEU A 8 2.50 -3.55 1.29
C LEU A 8 3.02 -3.99 2.66
N GLN A 9 3.02 -3.08 3.63
CA GLN A 9 3.36 -3.38 5.02
C GLN A 9 2.34 -2.79 5.98
N SER A 10 2.00 -3.52 7.03
CA SER A 10 1.27 -3.00 8.19
C SER A 10 1.87 -3.61 9.45
N GLY A 11 2.48 -2.76 10.29
CA GLY A 11 3.25 -3.24 11.45
C GLY A 11 4.37 -4.19 11.01
N ILE A 12 4.31 -5.44 11.46
CA ILE A 12 5.28 -6.49 11.11
C ILE A 12 4.86 -7.34 9.89
N HIS A 13 3.65 -7.15 9.39
CA HIS A 13 3.10 -7.95 8.30
C HIS A 13 3.47 -7.32 6.96
N LYS A 14 3.87 -8.16 6.00
CA LYS A 14 4.24 -7.75 4.64
C LYS A 14 3.56 -8.62 3.60
N LYS A 15 3.18 -8.02 2.47
CA LYS A 15 2.65 -8.73 1.31
C LYS A 15 3.20 -8.14 0.02
N THR A 16 3.71 -8.99 -0.87
CA THR A 16 4.13 -8.58 -2.21
C THR A 16 2.92 -8.58 -3.14
N ILE A 17 2.77 -7.51 -3.92
CA ILE A 17 1.74 -7.32 -4.94
C ILE A 17 2.41 -7.29 -6.31
N HIS A 18 1.87 -8.07 -7.24
CA HIS A 18 2.30 -8.10 -8.63
C HIS A 18 1.13 -7.66 -9.51
N VAL A 19 1.32 -6.55 -10.23
CA VAL A 19 0.36 -6.03 -11.20
C VAL A 19 0.88 -6.41 -12.58
N GLU A 20 0.20 -7.36 -13.21
CA GLU A 20 0.60 -7.86 -14.52
C GLU A 20 0.22 -6.87 -15.62
N HIS A 21 1.05 -6.77 -16.65
CA HIS A 21 0.80 -6.00 -17.88
C HIS A 21 0.65 -4.47 -17.72
N GLU A 22 0.74 -3.93 -16.50
CA GLU A 22 0.70 -2.49 -16.23
C GLU A 22 1.93 -2.04 -15.45
N GLU A 23 2.51 -0.91 -15.84
CA GLU A 23 3.68 -0.29 -15.19
C GLU A 23 3.29 0.62 -14.01
N THR A 24 2.00 0.92 -13.86
CA THR A 24 1.47 1.82 -12.83
C THR A 24 0.19 1.25 -12.24
N ILE A 25 -0.11 1.58 -10.99
CA ILE A 25 -1.35 1.20 -10.32
C ILE A 25 -2.20 2.44 -10.01
N SER A 26 -3.51 2.36 -10.19
CA SER A 26 -4.42 3.43 -9.77
C SER A 26 -4.48 3.53 -8.23
N LEU A 27 -4.70 4.72 -7.67
CA LEU A 27 -4.85 4.88 -6.20
C LEU A 27 -6.05 4.08 -5.66
N ARG A 28 -7.08 3.90 -6.48
CA ARG A 28 -8.25 3.10 -6.13
C ARG A 28 -7.85 1.63 -5.96
N ASP A 29 -7.12 1.07 -6.91
CA ASP A 29 -6.72 -0.33 -6.88
C ASP A 29 -5.67 -0.57 -5.79
N LEU A 30 -4.75 0.38 -5.58
CA LEU A 30 -3.80 0.33 -4.48
C LEU A 30 -4.53 0.25 -3.12
N ARG A 31 -5.55 1.09 -2.91
CA ARG A 31 -6.39 1.03 -1.70
C ARG A 31 -7.14 -0.29 -1.59
N GLN A 32 -7.63 -0.84 -2.70
CA GLN A 32 -8.29 -2.14 -2.72
C GLN A 32 -7.32 -3.26 -2.29
N HIS A 33 -6.08 -3.28 -2.80
CA HIS A 33 -5.07 -4.24 -2.37
C HIS A 33 -4.70 -4.09 -0.89
N ALA A 34 -4.58 -2.85 -0.39
CA ALA A 34 -4.35 -2.57 1.02
C ALA A 34 -5.50 -3.11 1.89
N TYR A 35 -6.75 -2.89 1.48
CA TYR A 35 -7.93 -3.39 2.20
C TYR A 35 -7.95 -4.92 2.27
N VAL A 36 -7.76 -5.59 1.13
CA VAL A 36 -7.70 -7.07 1.08
C VAL A 36 -6.59 -7.59 2.00
N PHE A 37 -5.41 -6.96 1.96
CA PHE A 37 -4.30 -7.33 2.83
C PHE A 37 -4.63 -7.13 4.33
N LEU A 38 -5.27 -6.02 4.72
CA LEU A 38 -5.68 -5.78 6.10
C LEU A 38 -6.73 -6.80 6.57
N ALA A 39 -7.72 -7.11 5.73
CA ALA A 39 -8.75 -8.10 6.05
C ALA A 39 -8.16 -9.51 6.23
N GLU A 40 -7.20 -9.90 5.39
CA GLU A 40 -6.46 -11.16 5.54
C GLU A 40 -5.57 -11.19 6.79
N THR A 41 -5.00 -10.04 7.18
CA THR A 41 -4.04 -9.92 8.29
C THR A 41 -4.73 -9.86 9.66
N TYR A 42 -5.79 -9.05 9.78
CA TYR A 42 -6.45 -8.73 11.05
C TYR A 42 -7.89 -9.25 11.15
N GLY A 43 -8.43 -9.86 10.10
CA GLY A 43 -9.79 -10.41 10.05
C GLY A 43 -10.86 -9.41 9.58
N ASN A 44 -12.01 -9.94 9.14
CA ASN A 44 -13.09 -9.17 8.53
C ASN A 44 -13.77 -8.16 9.47
N GLU A 45 -13.65 -8.34 10.79
CA GLU A 45 -14.23 -7.43 11.79
C GLU A 45 -13.55 -6.05 11.81
N PHE A 46 -12.32 -5.99 11.29
CA PHE A 46 -11.50 -4.78 11.22
C PHE A 46 -11.93 -3.82 10.08
N SER A 47 -12.91 -4.19 9.25
CA SER A 47 -12.97 -3.72 7.87
C SER A 47 -13.93 -2.56 7.57
N SER A 48 -15.03 -2.38 8.30
CA SER A 48 -16.10 -1.47 7.86
C SER A 48 -15.92 -0.01 8.33
N SER A 49 -15.42 0.22 9.54
CA SER A 49 -15.21 1.58 10.07
C SER A 49 -13.80 2.13 9.79
N LEU A 50 -12.82 1.26 9.53
CA LEU A 50 -11.42 1.68 9.35
C LEU A 50 -11.06 2.01 7.91
N HIS A 51 -11.92 1.68 6.93
CA HIS A 51 -11.68 1.97 5.52
C HIS A 51 -11.34 3.46 5.26
N ASP A 52 -12.06 4.36 5.93
CA ASP A 52 -11.85 5.80 5.79
C ASP A 52 -10.60 6.30 6.51
N ASN A 53 -10.05 5.49 7.42
CA ASN A 53 -8.88 5.82 8.22
C ASN A 53 -7.59 5.16 7.72
N VAL A 54 -7.64 4.43 6.60
CA VAL A 54 -6.43 3.84 5.99
C VAL A 54 -5.67 4.93 5.22
N LEU A 55 -4.43 5.15 5.68
CA LEU A 55 -3.45 6.02 5.05
C LEU A 55 -2.32 5.18 4.45
N LEU A 56 -1.89 5.56 3.25
CA LEU A 56 -0.85 4.88 2.50
C LEU A 56 0.36 5.79 2.39
N TYR A 57 1.51 5.31 2.85
CA TYR A 57 2.76 6.06 2.87
C TYR A 57 3.84 5.31 2.11
N ARG A 58 4.80 6.06 1.56
CA ARG A 58 6.07 5.54 1.07
C ARG A 58 7.20 6.17 1.87
N HIS A 59 8.36 5.52 1.83
CA HIS A 59 9.58 6.10 2.38
C HIS A 59 10.14 7.17 1.43
N ASP A 60 10.63 8.28 2.01
CA ASP A 60 11.36 9.29 1.24
C ASP A 60 12.69 8.71 0.74
N LEU A 61 13.01 8.94 -0.53
CA LEU A 61 14.22 8.39 -1.17
C LEU A 61 15.52 8.94 -0.59
N ARG A 62 15.48 10.11 0.07
CA ARG A 62 16.63 10.76 0.70
C ARG A 62 16.74 10.41 2.17
N SER A 63 15.67 9.91 2.80
CA SER A 63 15.68 9.42 4.17
C SER A 63 14.59 8.38 4.41
N ILE A 64 15.01 7.12 4.56
CA ILE A 64 14.13 5.98 4.85
C ILE A 64 13.42 6.04 6.21
N ASN A 65 13.70 7.05 7.04
CA ASN A 65 13.02 7.24 8.32
C ASN A 65 11.82 8.21 8.19
N ILE A 66 11.59 8.76 7.00
CA ILE A 66 10.55 9.75 6.74
C ILE A 66 9.49 9.10 5.86
N LEU A 67 8.24 9.10 6.35
CA LEU A 67 7.08 8.67 5.60
C LEU A 67 6.43 9.85 4.86
N GLN A 68 6.11 9.63 3.60
CA GLN A 68 5.41 10.57 2.72
C GLN A 68 4.10 9.96 2.23
N LEU A 69 3.03 10.74 2.29
CA LEU A 69 1.71 10.28 1.86
C LEU A 69 1.74 9.97 0.36
N VAL A 70 1.22 8.80 -0.02
CA VAL A 70 0.98 8.44 -1.41
C VAL A 70 -0.21 9.26 -1.92
N SER A 71 0.05 10.15 -2.88
CA SER A 71 -0.92 11.13 -3.36
C SER A 71 -1.25 10.97 -4.84
N THR A 72 -0.41 10.25 -5.58
CA THR A 72 -0.55 10.00 -7.01
C THR A 72 -0.10 8.58 -7.36
N SER A 73 -0.56 8.04 -8.48
CA SER A 73 -0.08 6.74 -8.97
C SER A 73 1.42 6.70 -9.24
N ALA A 74 2.04 7.83 -9.59
CA ALA A 74 3.47 7.94 -9.85
C ALA A 74 4.34 7.78 -8.59
N ASP A 75 3.74 7.88 -7.39
CA ASP A 75 4.41 7.63 -6.12
C ASP A 75 4.69 6.14 -5.90
N VAL A 76 4.03 5.23 -6.64
CA VAL A 76 4.25 3.79 -6.57
C VAL A 76 5.06 3.35 -7.79
N GLN A 77 6.27 2.88 -7.54
CA GLN A 77 7.19 2.38 -8.55
C GLN A 77 7.57 0.93 -8.27
N ASP A 78 8.18 0.27 -9.25
CA ASP A 78 8.71 -1.08 -9.06
C ASP A 78 9.71 -1.13 -7.88
N GLY A 79 9.56 -2.15 -7.03
CA GLY A 79 10.30 -2.31 -5.78
C GLY A 79 9.84 -1.42 -4.61
N SER A 80 8.80 -0.60 -4.79
CA SER A 80 8.32 0.29 -3.71
C SER A 80 7.80 -0.48 -2.49
N LEU A 81 8.05 0.05 -1.31
CA LEU A 81 7.41 -0.37 -0.07
C LEU A 81 6.37 0.67 0.35
N ILE A 82 5.11 0.25 0.39
CA ILE A 82 3.97 1.05 0.80
C ILE A 82 3.54 0.65 2.22
N GLU A 83 3.74 1.58 3.16
CA GLU A 83 3.35 1.47 4.54
C GLU A 83 1.87 1.82 4.71
N ILE A 84 1.12 0.92 5.34
CA ILE A 84 -0.29 1.09 5.64
C ILE A 84 -0.42 1.48 7.10
N ILE A 85 -0.84 2.72 7.32
CA ILE A 85 -1.08 3.28 8.64
C ILE A 85 -2.58 3.42 8.84
N ILE A 86 -3.08 2.91 9.97
CA ILE A 86 -4.48 3.03 10.36
C ILE A 86 -4.58 4.19 11.35
N GLY A 87 -5.21 5.29 10.92
CA GLY A 87 -5.54 6.41 11.80
C GLY A 87 -6.62 5.99 12.81
N CYS A 88 -6.45 6.38 14.06
CA CYS A 88 -7.48 6.27 15.09
C CYS A 88 -8.13 7.63 15.35
#